data_AF-A0A7X7ITA6-F1
#
_entry.id   AF-A0A7X7ITA6-F1
#
_cell.length_a   1.000
_cell.length_b   1.000
_cell.length_c   1.000
_cell.angle_alpha   90.00
_cell.angle_beta   90.00
_cell.angle_gamma   90.00
#
_symmetry.space_group_name_H-M   'P 1'
#
loop_
_entity.id
_entity.type
_entity.pdbx_description
1 polymer ?
#
loop_
_entity_poly.entity_id
_entity_poly.type
_entity_poly.pdbx_seq_one_letter_code
_entity_poly.pdbx_strand_id
1 'polypeptide(L)'
;MKGLHAAAMIALCLLSVGRAAADLPGSPVFADDFDVPALFVENWSATSGTRNEEDRVVIPAGNSLTYRSVQEGDFAITADVTVEKPTGDATGHCGVTLDGIHFMITPCDPPRAQTAYLVPGETSSRGAMVASPGVMFGVPCRFEISRAQFGQACYYTFKVDDQVIGAFAVDTQEKVSGNQSIRMTCGETFPKSNGVGTHNANAIAGFPVTFSVYLKASTNNFPAKLNIWELWYSNHSTNIILSQEWQRHTFTWRAPVKSIVRGNVTFAQPGTVWADDIQIEIGDEATDYMASPLDEDRFAPAPTNTPLIALEIGEEALPQGEGVLDCYTRLNYYMNETSAVLAGTLALPDAASLFGRVTLAGSTREHLMAGKFALDIPLQGLANGEHPITLQVFRGGEMIASATNTLIKRAFQPGATQIDHQRGCLVVDGEPYLAIAPFFGVDRGITTNVQAQALSNMLRLHKDMGYRCFLNGAVDDPPVPAQAQAFFDLCAEEGVKSSCGVRRSATTGSRCGPRSATRSTATAASRRLRSR
;
A
#
# COMPACT_ATOMS: atom_id res chain seq x y z
N MET A 1 25.49 2.76 -46.39
CA MET A 1 24.26 1.96 -46.60
C MET A 1 23.98 1.25 -45.28
N LYS A 2 23.18 1.84 -44.38
CA LYS A 2 21.72 1.65 -44.21
C LYS A 2 21.32 0.17 -44.22
N GLY A 3 20.90 -0.32 -43.06
CA GLY A 3 20.27 -1.63 -42.83
C GLY A 3 19.60 -1.63 -41.46
N LEU A 4 18.58 -0.77 -41.31
CA LEU A 4 17.68 -0.74 -40.15
C LEU A 4 16.65 -1.87 -40.37
N HIS A 5 16.58 -2.85 -39.47
CA HIS A 5 15.46 -3.79 -39.40
C HIS A 5 14.73 -3.56 -38.10
N ALA A 6 13.75 -2.65 -38.15
CA ALA A 6 12.71 -2.56 -37.14
C ALA A 6 11.70 -3.68 -37.45
N ALA A 7 11.57 -4.66 -36.56
CA ALA A 7 10.58 -5.72 -36.67
C ALA A 7 9.24 -5.23 -36.08
N ALA A 8 8.19 -5.32 -36.87
CA ALA A 8 6.85 -4.90 -36.51
C ALA A 8 6.14 -5.95 -35.63
N MET A 9 5.38 -5.49 -34.65
CA MET A 9 4.41 -6.28 -33.91
C MET A 9 3.03 -6.11 -34.55
N ILE A 10 2.23 -7.16 -34.58
CA ILE A 10 0.91 -7.22 -35.23
C ILE A 10 -0.04 -7.73 -34.15
N ALA A 11 -0.94 -6.94 -33.57
CA ALA A 11 -2.08 -7.49 -32.82
C ALA A 11 -3.31 -7.41 -33.69
N LEU A 12 -4.09 -8.48 -33.77
CA LEU A 12 -5.21 -8.64 -34.69
C LEU A 12 -6.53 -8.43 -33.93
N CYS A 13 -7.29 -7.40 -34.28
CA CYS A 13 -8.62 -7.13 -33.75
C CYS A 13 -9.64 -7.16 -34.90
N LEU A 14 -10.54 -8.14 -34.88
CA LEU A 14 -11.79 -8.09 -35.63
C LEU A 14 -12.87 -7.63 -34.64
N LEU A 15 -13.35 -6.39 -34.78
CA LEU A 15 -14.61 -6.04 -34.17
C LEU A 15 -15.69 -6.54 -35.13
N SER A 16 -16.36 -7.62 -34.77
CA SER A 16 -17.62 -7.98 -35.41
C SER A 16 -18.73 -7.69 -34.40
N VAL A 17 -19.67 -6.83 -34.77
CA VAL A 17 -20.91 -6.66 -34.02
C VAL A 17 -22.01 -7.31 -34.86
N GLY A 18 -22.17 -8.63 -34.72
CA GLY A 18 -23.09 -9.40 -35.55
C GLY A 18 -23.58 -10.71 -34.92
N ARG A 19 -24.88 -10.71 -34.59
CA ARG A 19 -25.83 -11.82 -34.30
C ARG A 19 -25.28 -13.23 -34.05
N ALA A 20 -25.28 -13.62 -32.78
CA ALA A 20 -26.28 -14.53 -32.18
C ALA A 20 -25.77 -15.05 -30.82
N ALA A 21 -26.21 -14.43 -29.73
CA ALA A 21 -26.33 -15.03 -28.40
C ALA A 21 -27.32 -14.18 -27.58
N ALA A 22 -28.34 -14.83 -27.03
CA ALA A 22 -29.33 -14.29 -26.09
C ALA A 22 -28.61 -13.77 -24.82
N ASP A 23 -29.01 -12.72 -24.07
CA ASP A 23 -30.22 -11.91 -23.95
C ASP A 23 -29.82 -10.48 -23.53
N LEU A 24 -29.53 -9.61 -24.50
CA LEU A 24 -29.83 -8.18 -24.35
C LEU A 24 -30.73 -7.82 -25.54
N PRO A 25 -32.02 -7.53 -25.34
CA PRO A 25 -32.93 -7.23 -26.43
C PRO A 25 -32.58 -5.84 -27.00
N GLY A 26 -31.77 -5.80 -28.04
CA GLY A 26 -31.43 -4.58 -28.75
C GLY A 26 -30.77 -4.84 -30.10
N SER A 27 -31.18 -4.09 -31.11
CA SER A 27 -30.37 -3.96 -32.32
C SER A 27 -29.02 -3.34 -31.96
N PRO A 28 -27.91 -3.77 -32.56
CA PRO A 28 -26.61 -3.16 -32.29
C PRO A 28 -26.69 -1.66 -32.56
N VAL A 29 -26.31 -0.86 -31.56
CA VAL A 29 -26.27 0.61 -31.66
C VAL A 29 -25.22 1.05 -32.69
N PHE A 30 -24.16 0.26 -32.84
CA PHE A 30 -23.08 0.45 -33.81
C PHE A 30 -22.40 -0.89 -34.11
N ALA A 31 -21.98 -1.08 -35.36
CA ALA A 31 -21.23 -2.24 -35.84
C ALA A 31 -20.20 -1.76 -36.87
N ASP A 32 -18.96 -2.24 -36.75
CA ASP A 32 -17.88 -1.88 -37.68
C ASP A 32 -16.99 -3.10 -37.87
N ASP A 33 -17.16 -3.78 -39.00
CA ASP A 33 -16.33 -4.90 -39.47
C ASP A 33 -14.97 -4.43 -40.00
N PHE A 34 -14.74 -3.11 -39.99
CA PHE A 34 -13.57 -2.44 -40.51
C PHE A 34 -13.39 -2.54 -42.03
N ASP A 35 -14.35 -3.05 -42.81
CA ASP A 35 -14.21 -3.14 -44.27
C ASP A 35 -14.51 -1.80 -44.98
N VAL A 36 -15.03 -0.82 -44.24
CA VAL A 36 -15.36 0.51 -44.76
C VAL A 36 -14.43 1.56 -44.14
N PRO A 37 -13.36 2.00 -44.83
CA PRO A 37 -12.41 2.97 -44.29
C PRO A 37 -13.04 4.27 -43.78
N ALA A 38 -14.16 4.69 -44.37
CA ALA A 38 -14.91 5.86 -43.92
C ALA A 38 -15.50 5.68 -42.50
N LEU A 39 -16.07 4.51 -42.19
CA LEU A 39 -16.59 4.19 -40.86
C LEU A 39 -15.46 4.14 -39.82
N PHE A 40 -14.32 3.55 -40.20
CA PHE A 40 -13.14 3.49 -39.33
C PHE A 40 -12.64 4.89 -38.94
N VAL A 41 -12.48 5.79 -39.93
CA VAL A 41 -12.01 7.17 -39.70
C VAL A 41 -13.01 7.98 -38.88
N GLU A 42 -14.30 7.80 -39.13
CA GLU A 42 -15.37 8.52 -38.43
C GLU A 42 -15.48 8.12 -36.96
N ASN A 43 -15.32 6.83 -36.64
CA ASN A 43 -15.65 6.30 -35.32
C ASN A 43 -14.46 6.03 -34.41
N TRP A 44 -13.24 5.96 -34.97
CA TRP A 44 -12.07 5.54 -34.21
C TRP A 44 -10.92 6.56 -34.25
N SER A 45 -10.18 6.61 -33.15
CA SER A 45 -8.92 7.33 -33.02
C SER A 45 -7.82 6.33 -32.77
N ALA A 46 -6.92 6.17 -33.74
CA ALA A 46 -5.87 5.16 -33.72
C ALA A 46 -4.50 5.80 -33.46
N THR A 47 -3.63 5.12 -32.70
CA THR A 47 -2.23 5.55 -32.56
C THR A 47 -1.37 5.09 -33.75
N SER A 48 -0.15 5.64 -33.85
CA SER A 48 0.75 5.45 -35.00
C SER A 48 1.06 3.96 -35.28
N GLY A 49 0.88 3.55 -36.54
CA GLY A 49 1.14 2.18 -36.98
C GLY A 49 -0.06 1.24 -36.92
N THR A 50 -1.18 1.69 -36.34
CA THR A 50 -2.47 1.01 -36.51
C THR A 50 -2.86 1.04 -37.98
N ARG A 51 -3.26 -0.11 -38.52
CA ARG A 51 -3.61 -0.23 -39.94
C ARG A 51 -4.77 -1.18 -40.13
N ASN A 52 -5.52 -0.92 -41.19
CA ASN A 52 -6.53 -1.83 -41.70
C ASN A 52 -5.85 -2.86 -42.60
N GLU A 53 -6.13 -4.13 -42.39
CA GLU A 53 -5.81 -5.22 -43.32
C GLU A 53 -7.15 -5.90 -43.64
N GLU A 54 -7.34 -6.43 -44.86
CA GLU A 54 -8.62 -7.02 -45.30
C GLU A 54 -9.31 -7.81 -44.18
N ASP A 55 -10.54 -7.43 -43.80
CA ASP A 55 -11.37 -7.93 -42.68
C ASP A 55 -10.99 -7.57 -41.23
N ARG A 56 -9.91 -6.83 -40.99
CA ARG A 56 -9.39 -6.62 -39.62
C ARG A 56 -8.66 -5.30 -39.39
N VAL A 57 -8.52 -4.96 -38.11
CA VAL A 57 -7.63 -3.89 -37.67
C VAL A 57 -6.42 -4.49 -36.96
N VAL A 58 -5.24 -4.08 -37.40
CA VAL A 58 -3.99 -4.43 -36.76
C VAL A 58 -3.50 -3.29 -35.87
N ILE A 59 -3.35 -3.57 -34.58
CA ILE A 59 -2.83 -2.65 -33.56
C ILE A 59 -1.44 -3.12 -33.14
N PRO A 60 -0.34 -2.40 -33.45
CA PRO A 60 0.99 -2.82 -33.00
C PRO A 60 1.17 -2.77 -31.48
N ALA A 61 2.27 -3.32 -30.97
CA ALA A 61 2.65 -3.18 -29.55
C ALA A 61 2.56 -1.75 -29.05
N GLY A 62 2.04 -1.56 -27.83
CA GLY A 62 2.04 -0.25 -27.18
C GLY A 62 1.18 0.78 -27.89
N ASN A 63 0.34 0.36 -28.84
CA ASN A 63 -0.60 1.19 -29.56
C ASN A 63 -2.02 0.89 -29.09
N SER A 64 -2.94 1.81 -29.38
CA SER A 64 -4.35 1.69 -29.01
C SER A 64 -5.27 2.19 -30.12
N LEU A 65 -6.49 1.67 -30.10
CA LEU A 65 -7.60 2.12 -30.90
C LEU A 65 -8.70 2.59 -29.94
N THR A 66 -9.07 3.86 -30.03
CA THR A 66 -10.06 4.48 -29.13
C THR A 66 -11.34 4.78 -29.89
N TYR A 67 -12.47 4.22 -29.44
CA TYR A 67 -13.78 4.55 -29.99
C TYR A 67 -14.15 5.99 -29.57
N ARG A 68 -14.57 6.82 -30.54
CA ARG A 68 -14.77 8.27 -30.33
C ARG A 68 -16.07 8.60 -29.62
N SER A 69 -17.09 7.74 -29.75
CA SER A 69 -18.40 7.98 -29.15
C SER A 69 -18.45 7.36 -27.75
N VAL A 70 -18.71 8.20 -26.74
CA VAL A 70 -19.03 7.71 -25.40
C VAL A 70 -20.49 7.28 -25.41
N GLN A 71 -20.74 5.98 -25.30
CA GLN A 71 -22.09 5.47 -25.15
C GLN A 71 -22.58 5.74 -23.71
N GLU A 72 -23.70 6.43 -23.57
CA GLU A 72 -24.41 6.60 -22.29
C GLU A 72 -25.33 5.39 -22.04
N GLY A 73 -25.65 5.09 -20.78
CA GLY A 73 -26.60 4.01 -20.45
C GLY A 73 -26.03 2.59 -20.48
N ASP A 74 -26.91 1.62 -20.69
CA ASP A 74 -26.56 0.20 -20.74
C ASP A 74 -26.02 -0.17 -22.12
N PHE A 75 -24.92 -0.92 -22.16
CA PHE A 75 -24.37 -1.41 -23.42
C PHE A 75 -23.60 -2.72 -23.26
N ALA A 76 -23.33 -3.39 -24.38
CA ALA A 76 -22.37 -4.47 -24.46
C ALA A 76 -21.42 -4.25 -25.64
N ILE A 77 -20.15 -4.58 -25.43
CA ILE A 77 -19.10 -4.62 -26.45
C ILE A 77 -18.71 -6.08 -26.62
N THR A 78 -18.73 -6.53 -27.87
CA THR A 78 -18.18 -7.82 -28.27
C THR A 78 -17.08 -7.61 -29.29
N ALA A 79 -15.97 -8.33 -29.15
CA ALA A 79 -14.87 -8.28 -30.10
C ALA A 79 -14.20 -9.66 -30.21
N ASP A 80 -13.82 -10.03 -31.42
CA ASP A 80 -13.01 -11.21 -31.69
C ASP A 80 -11.56 -10.76 -31.83
N VAL A 81 -10.69 -11.26 -30.96
CA VAL A 81 -9.32 -10.76 -30.90
C VAL A 81 -8.32 -11.89 -30.84
N THR A 82 -7.25 -11.68 -31.59
CA THR A 82 -6.10 -12.54 -31.64
C THR A 82 -4.88 -11.75 -31.18
N VAL A 83 -4.29 -12.20 -30.08
CA VAL A 83 -3.04 -11.64 -29.59
C VAL A 83 -1.91 -12.41 -30.25
N GLU A 84 -1.11 -11.78 -31.11
CA GLU A 84 0.06 -12.45 -31.67
C GLU A 84 1.20 -12.51 -30.66
N LYS A 85 2.05 -13.52 -30.81
CA LYS A 85 3.26 -13.64 -29.99
C LYS A 85 4.20 -12.48 -30.35
N PRO A 86 4.58 -11.62 -29.39
CA PRO A 86 5.55 -10.58 -29.66
C PRO A 86 6.89 -11.21 -30.04
N THR A 87 7.66 -10.54 -30.91
CA THR A 87 9.04 -10.93 -31.19
C THR A 87 9.90 -10.64 -29.95
N GLY A 88 10.61 -11.64 -29.44
CA GLY A 88 11.44 -11.54 -28.23
C GLY A 88 10.73 -11.96 -26.95
N ASP A 89 11.21 -11.48 -25.80
CA ASP A 89 10.77 -11.92 -24.46
C ASP A 89 9.62 -11.08 -23.88
N ALA A 90 9.03 -10.17 -24.66
CA ALA A 90 7.95 -9.32 -24.17
C ALA A 90 6.70 -10.13 -23.83
N THR A 91 6.00 -9.75 -22.77
CA THR A 91 4.66 -10.28 -22.46
C THR A 91 3.62 -9.50 -23.25
N GLY A 92 3.00 -10.18 -24.23
CA GLY A 92 1.88 -9.60 -24.98
C GLY A 92 0.63 -9.54 -24.09
N HIS A 93 -0.07 -8.41 -24.13
CA HIS A 93 -1.42 -8.27 -23.56
C HIS A 93 -2.28 -7.47 -24.53
N CYS A 94 -3.58 -7.70 -24.48
CA CYS A 94 -4.57 -6.94 -25.23
C CYS A 94 -5.79 -6.70 -24.33
N GLY A 95 -6.55 -5.64 -24.59
CA GLY A 95 -7.71 -5.34 -23.77
C GLY A 95 -8.46 -4.10 -24.20
N VAL A 96 -9.52 -3.81 -23.47
CA VAL A 96 -10.37 -2.63 -23.64
C VAL A 96 -10.32 -1.82 -22.36
N THR A 97 -10.28 -0.48 -22.46
CA THR A 97 -10.47 0.41 -21.31
C THR A 97 -11.82 1.10 -21.41
N LEU A 98 -12.67 0.95 -20.39
CA LEU A 98 -13.98 1.61 -20.28
C LEU A 98 -14.10 2.25 -18.91
N ASP A 99 -14.48 3.53 -18.85
CA ASP A 99 -14.76 4.24 -17.59
C ASP A 99 -13.61 4.13 -16.56
N GLY A 100 -12.36 4.14 -17.04
CA GLY A 100 -11.15 4.00 -16.21
C GLY A 100 -10.82 2.56 -15.77
N ILE A 101 -11.56 1.57 -16.28
CA ILE A 101 -11.39 0.14 -16.01
C ILE A 101 -10.78 -0.54 -17.25
N HIS A 102 -9.63 -1.19 -17.07
CA HIS A 102 -8.95 -2.02 -18.05
C HIS A 102 -9.45 -3.47 -17.96
N PHE A 103 -9.91 -4.01 -19.07
CA PHE A 103 -10.33 -5.41 -19.25
C PHE A 103 -9.30 -6.08 -20.16
N MET A 104 -8.41 -6.89 -19.59
CA MET A 104 -7.21 -7.38 -20.27
C MET A 104 -7.18 -8.90 -20.36
N ILE A 105 -6.60 -9.39 -21.45
CA ILE A 105 -6.15 -10.76 -21.64
C ILE A 105 -4.63 -10.79 -21.85
N THR A 106 -3.99 -11.79 -21.27
CA THR A 106 -2.55 -12.00 -21.32
C THR A 106 -2.28 -13.47 -21.67
N PRO A 107 -1.87 -13.78 -22.91
CA PRO A 107 -1.44 -15.13 -23.29
C PRO A 107 -0.06 -15.40 -22.68
N CYS A 108 -0.02 -15.79 -21.41
CA CYS A 108 1.18 -16.24 -20.71
C CYS A 108 1.01 -17.68 -20.21
N ASP A 109 1.96 -18.21 -19.46
CA ASP A 109 1.87 -19.53 -18.84
C ASP A 109 1.83 -19.38 -17.30
N PRO A 110 0.69 -19.62 -16.62
CA PRO A 110 -0.63 -19.93 -17.19
C PRO A 110 -1.32 -18.68 -17.77
N PRO A 111 -2.18 -18.83 -18.79
CA PRO A 111 -2.85 -17.71 -19.46
C PRO A 111 -3.89 -17.06 -18.57
N ARG A 112 -4.07 -15.74 -18.71
CA ARG A 112 -4.84 -14.94 -17.74
C ARG A 112 -5.78 -13.96 -18.42
N ALA A 113 -6.90 -13.73 -17.77
CA ALA A 113 -7.74 -12.57 -17.99
C ALA A 113 -7.86 -11.78 -16.68
N GLN A 114 -7.89 -10.47 -16.76
CA GLN A 114 -7.87 -9.60 -15.59
C GLN A 114 -8.64 -8.30 -15.83
N THR A 115 -9.22 -7.77 -14.76
CA THR A 115 -9.74 -6.40 -14.71
C THR A 115 -8.81 -5.55 -13.87
N ALA A 116 -8.54 -4.30 -14.25
CA ALA A 116 -7.76 -3.37 -13.45
C ALA A 116 -8.37 -1.96 -13.50
N TYR A 117 -8.57 -1.29 -12.38
CA TYR A 117 -9.14 0.06 -12.32
C TYR A 117 -8.42 0.89 -11.27
N LEU A 118 -8.30 2.20 -11.49
CA LEU A 118 -7.64 3.10 -10.55
C LEU A 118 -8.70 3.88 -9.76
N VAL A 119 -8.71 3.75 -8.44
CA VAL A 119 -9.57 4.57 -7.59
C VAL A 119 -9.01 6.00 -7.55
N PRO A 120 -9.83 7.06 -7.69
CA PRO A 120 -9.35 8.43 -7.61
C PRO A 120 -8.54 8.69 -6.32
N GLY A 121 -7.32 9.17 -6.47
CA GLY A 121 -6.40 9.39 -5.35
C GLY A 121 -5.53 8.18 -4.97
N GLU A 122 -5.77 7.01 -5.56
CA GLU A 122 -4.87 5.86 -5.48
C GLU A 122 -3.92 5.83 -6.69
N THR A 123 -2.73 5.27 -6.50
CA THR A 123 -1.69 5.13 -7.54
C THR A 123 -1.51 3.71 -8.03
N SER A 124 -2.25 2.75 -7.45
CA SER A 124 -2.24 1.34 -7.83
C SER A 124 -3.60 0.92 -8.33
N SER A 125 -3.63 0.25 -9.48
CA SER A 125 -4.87 -0.31 -10.00
C SER A 125 -5.33 -1.49 -9.15
N ARG A 126 -6.58 -1.48 -8.72
CA ARG A 126 -7.27 -2.62 -8.09
C ARG A 126 -7.83 -3.53 -9.17
N GLY A 127 -8.02 -4.82 -8.88
CA GLY A 127 -8.42 -5.74 -9.93
C GLY A 127 -8.65 -7.18 -9.49
N ALA A 128 -9.22 -7.95 -10.41
CA ALA A 128 -9.34 -9.40 -10.31
C ALA A 128 -8.53 -10.03 -11.44
N MET A 129 -7.93 -11.19 -11.19
CA MET A 129 -7.15 -11.94 -12.17
C MET A 129 -7.57 -13.40 -12.08
N VAL A 130 -7.93 -13.99 -13.22
CA VAL A 130 -8.40 -15.36 -13.33
C VAL A 130 -7.62 -16.07 -14.44
N ALA A 131 -7.29 -17.35 -14.22
CA ALA A 131 -6.73 -18.18 -15.27
C ALA A 131 -7.78 -18.39 -16.37
N SER A 132 -7.39 -18.16 -17.63
CA SER A 132 -8.27 -18.31 -18.79
C SER A 132 -7.58 -19.19 -19.85
N PRO A 133 -7.86 -20.50 -19.87
CA PRO A 133 -7.16 -21.46 -20.73
C PRO A 133 -7.29 -21.19 -22.24
N GLY A 134 -8.35 -20.50 -22.67
CA GLY A 134 -8.59 -20.16 -24.07
C GLY A 134 -7.69 -19.04 -24.61
N VAL A 135 -7.05 -18.26 -23.73
CA VAL A 135 -6.23 -17.12 -24.13
C VAL A 135 -4.82 -17.59 -24.50
N MET A 136 -4.58 -17.82 -25.80
CA MET A 136 -3.28 -18.23 -26.33
C MET A 136 -2.81 -17.30 -27.45
N PHE A 137 -1.50 -17.23 -27.67
CA PHE A 137 -0.95 -16.45 -28.78
C PHE A 137 -1.38 -17.05 -30.12
N GLY A 138 -1.80 -16.19 -31.06
CA GLY A 138 -2.24 -16.57 -32.40
C GLY A 138 -3.59 -17.29 -32.45
N VAL A 139 -4.26 -17.45 -31.31
CA VAL A 139 -5.58 -18.08 -31.22
C VAL A 139 -6.63 -16.99 -31.00
N PRO A 140 -7.64 -16.87 -31.88
CA PRO A 140 -8.75 -15.96 -31.67
C PRO A 140 -9.52 -16.33 -30.40
N CYS A 141 -9.90 -15.33 -29.62
CA CYS A 141 -10.82 -15.46 -28.50
C CYS A 141 -11.85 -14.33 -28.54
N ARG A 142 -13.03 -14.57 -27.98
CA ARG A 142 -14.12 -13.60 -27.97
C ARG A 142 -14.20 -12.91 -26.62
N PHE A 143 -14.22 -11.58 -26.64
CA PHE A 143 -14.51 -10.79 -25.45
C PHE A 143 -15.98 -10.42 -25.45
N GLU A 144 -16.55 -10.37 -24.24
CA GLU A 144 -17.80 -9.65 -24.00
C GLU A 144 -17.63 -8.79 -22.77
N ILE A 145 -17.83 -7.48 -22.92
CA ILE A 145 -17.87 -6.55 -21.81
C ILE A 145 -19.25 -5.89 -21.82
N SER A 146 -20.05 -6.11 -20.78
CA SER A 146 -21.32 -5.41 -20.61
C SER A 146 -21.24 -4.42 -19.47
N ARG A 147 -21.86 -3.24 -19.68
CA ARG A 147 -22.13 -2.23 -18.66
C ARG A 147 -23.65 -2.16 -18.44
N ALA A 148 -24.09 -2.30 -17.20
CA ALA A 148 -25.46 -2.08 -16.78
C ALA A 148 -25.52 -1.02 -15.67
N GLN A 149 -26.37 -0.01 -15.83
CA GLN A 149 -26.61 1.04 -14.85
C GLN A 149 -27.63 0.56 -13.82
N PHE A 150 -27.27 0.72 -12.55
CA PHE A 150 -28.15 0.46 -11.41
C PHE A 150 -28.18 1.72 -10.56
N GLY A 151 -29.13 2.61 -10.84
CA GLY A 151 -29.16 3.95 -10.23
C GLY A 151 -27.99 4.80 -10.70
N GLN A 152 -27.11 5.23 -9.78
CA GLN A 152 -25.88 5.96 -10.12
C GLN A 152 -24.64 5.06 -10.24
N ALA A 153 -24.77 3.75 -10.01
CA ALA A 153 -23.67 2.81 -10.15
C ALA A 153 -23.63 2.20 -11.55
N CYS A 154 -22.42 1.96 -12.07
CA CYS A 154 -22.19 1.16 -13.26
C CYS A 154 -21.68 -0.22 -12.86
N TYR A 155 -22.30 -1.25 -13.43
CA TYR A 155 -21.96 -2.64 -13.21
C TYR A 155 -21.32 -3.23 -14.46
N TYR A 156 -20.13 -3.83 -14.31
CA TYR A 156 -19.40 -4.40 -15.43
C TYR A 156 -19.33 -5.91 -15.32
N THR A 157 -19.61 -6.60 -16.42
CA THR A 157 -19.32 -8.02 -16.58
C THR A 157 -18.26 -8.18 -17.66
N PHE A 158 -17.19 -8.90 -17.37
CA PHE A 158 -16.15 -9.25 -18.34
C PHE A 158 -16.13 -10.75 -18.57
N LYS A 159 -16.34 -11.18 -19.82
CA LYS A 159 -16.24 -12.57 -20.25
C LYS A 159 -15.16 -12.72 -21.32
N VAL A 160 -14.52 -13.89 -21.30
CA VAL A 160 -13.61 -14.37 -22.35
C VAL A 160 -14.03 -15.79 -22.71
N ASP A 161 -14.40 -16.04 -23.96
CA ASP A 161 -14.92 -17.34 -24.43
C ASP A 161 -16.02 -17.90 -23.51
N ASP A 162 -17.03 -17.07 -23.22
CA ASP A 162 -18.14 -17.32 -22.29
C ASP A 162 -17.76 -17.53 -20.81
N GLN A 163 -16.48 -17.55 -20.45
CA GLN A 163 -16.01 -17.61 -19.08
C GLN A 163 -16.04 -16.21 -18.43
N VAL A 164 -16.80 -16.06 -17.35
CA VAL A 164 -16.83 -14.83 -16.54
C VAL A 164 -15.53 -14.66 -15.75
N ILE A 165 -14.91 -13.50 -15.91
CA ILE A 165 -13.61 -13.16 -15.30
C ILE A 165 -13.75 -12.38 -13.99
N GLY A 166 -14.73 -11.47 -13.88
CA GLY A 166 -14.90 -10.67 -12.67
C GLY A 166 -16.15 -9.80 -12.66
N ALA A 167 -16.60 -9.46 -11.46
CA ALA A 167 -17.74 -8.56 -11.21
C ALA A 167 -17.66 -7.92 -9.82
N PHE A 168 -17.58 -6.59 -9.77
CA PHE A 168 -17.61 -5.78 -8.54
C PHE A 168 -18.06 -4.36 -8.86
N ALA A 169 -18.47 -3.61 -7.83
CA ALA A 169 -18.76 -2.19 -7.92
C ALA A 169 -18.36 -1.46 -6.63
N VAL A 170 -18.00 -0.18 -6.74
CA VAL A 170 -17.96 0.75 -5.60
C VAL A 170 -19.37 1.31 -5.43
N ASP A 171 -19.90 1.27 -4.21
CA ASP A 171 -21.24 1.75 -3.91
C ASP A 171 -21.17 3.06 -3.11
N THR A 172 -21.81 4.10 -3.60
CA THR A 172 -21.88 5.41 -2.94
C THR A 172 -23.18 5.61 -2.16
N GLN A 173 -24.17 4.73 -2.35
CA GLN A 173 -25.48 4.81 -1.71
C GLN A 173 -25.51 3.97 -0.45
N GLU A 174 -25.14 2.70 -0.57
CA GLU A 174 -25.14 1.74 0.52
C GLU A 174 -23.82 1.84 1.29
N LYS A 175 -23.83 2.43 2.48
CA LYS A 175 -22.64 2.58 3.34
C LYS A 175 -23.02 2.71 4.82
N VAL A 176 -22.07 2.41 5.69
CA VAL A 176 -22.18 2.57 7.15
C VAL A 176 -21.58 3.91 7.57
N SER A 177 -20.35 4.17 7.13
CA SER A 177 -19.63 5.40 7.43
C SER A 177 -18.98 5.97 6.16
N GLY A 178 -18.37 7.15 6.27
CA GLY A 178 -17.64 7.78 5.17
C GLY A 178 -18.48 8.03 3.90
N ASN A 179 -17.88 7.82 2.73
CA ASN A 179 -18.46 8.15 1.43
C ASN A 179 -18.83 6.95 0.55
N GLN A 180 -18.31 5.75 0.84
CA GLN A 180 -18.37 4.61 -0.06
C GLN A 180 -18.33 3.28 0.71
N SER A 181 -18.92 2.24 0.15
CA SER A 181 -18.70 0.86 0.57
C SER A 181 -18.27 -0.03 -0.62
N ILE A 182 -17.89 -1.26 -0.32
CA ILE A 182 -17.50 -2.26 -1.32
C ILE A 182 -18.71 -3.15 -1.63
N ARG A 183 -19.12 -3.25 -2.90
CA ARG A 183 -20.19 -4.15 -3.36
C ARG A 183 -19.63 -5.33 -4.15
N MET A 184 -19.85 -6.53 -3.64
CA MET A 184 -19.36 -7.81 -4.20
C MET A 184 -20.54 -8.66 -4.64
N THR A 185 -20.51 -9.27 -5.84
CA THR A 185 -21.60 -10.15 -6.29
C THR A 185 -21.08 -11.52 -6.75
N CYS A 186 -21.81 -12.57 -6.39
CA CYS A 186 -21.66 -13.96 -6.85
C CYS A 186 -22.94 -14.38 -7.60
N GLY A 187 -22.86 -15.34 -8.52
CA GLY A 187 -23.99 -15.73 -9.38
C GLY A 187 -23.57 -16.58 -10.57
N GLU A 188 -24.53 -17.02 -11.40
CA GLU A 188 -24.22 -17.83 -12.59
C GLU A 188 -23.32 -17.09 -13.59
N THR A 189 -23.55 -15.77 -13.72
CA THR A 189 -22.76 -14.86 -14.56
C THR A 189 -21.68 -14.11 -13.78
N PHE A 190 -21.36 -14.51 -12.54
CA PHE A 190 -20.39 -13.87 -11.65
C PHE A 190 -19.42 -14.89 -11.06
N PRO A 191 -18.32 -14.47 -10.39
CA PRO A 191 -17.44 -15.41 -9.71
C PRO A 191 -18.22 -16.32 -8.75
N LYS A 192 -17.85 -17.61 -8.73
CA LYS A 192 -18.46 -18.60 -7.81
C LYS A 192 -18.08 -18.36 -6.34
N SER A 193 -17.11 -17.48 -6.09
CA SER A 193 -16.73 -17.01 -4.76
C SER A 193 -16.15 -15.61 -4.84
N ASN A 194 -16.40 -14.79 -3.82
CA ASN A 194 -15.92 -13.41 -3.73
C ASN A 194 -15.59 -13.04 -2.26
N GLY A 195 -14.93 -11.90 -2.03
CA GLY A 195 -14.52 -11.46 -0.70
C GLY A 195 -13.63 -10.22 -0.69
N VAL A 196 -13.40 -9.69 0.52
CA VAL A 196 -12.51 -8.54 0.77
C VAL A 196 -11.78 -8.74 2.10
N GLY A 197 -10.60 -8.14 2.26
CA GLY A 197 -9.85 -8.23 3.52
C GLY A 197 -8.74 -7.21 3.67
N THR A 198 -8.14 -7.18 4.85
CA THR A 198 -7.03 -6.29 5.22
C THR A 198 -5.71 -6.79 4.65
N HIS A 199 -4.73 -5.88 4.55
CA HIS A 199 -3.33 -6.30 4.47
C HIS A 199 -2.82 -6.75 5.85
N ASN A 200 -1.51 -6.97 5.97
CA ASN A 200 -0.82 -7.34 7.21
C ASN A 200 -1.14 -6.33 8.33
N ALA A 201 -1.69 -6.83 9.42
CA ALA A 201 -1.85 -6.10 10.68
C ALA A 201 -1.01 -6.75 11.78
N ASN A 202 -0.52 -5.93 12.69
CA ASN A 202 0.24 -6.39 13.84
C ASN A 202 -0.70 -7.08 14.84
N ALA A 203 -0.22 -8.17 15.43
CA ALA A 203 -0.83 -8.85 16.56
C ALA A 203 0.27 -9.19 17.59
N ILE A 204 -0.12 -9.51 18.82
CA ILE A 204 0.81 -10.02 19.83
C ILE A 204 0.59 -11.53 19.92
N ALA A 205 1.66 -12.30 19.71
CA ALA A 205 1.57 -13.76 19.79
C ALA A 205 1.09 -14.18 21.20
N GLY A 206 0.11 -15.07 21.25
CA GLY A 206 -0.55 -15.51 22.48
C GLY A 206 -1.60 -14.55 23.04
N PHE A 207 -1.80 -13.37 22.45
CA PHE A 207 -2.85 -12.44 22.84
C PHE A 207 -3.99 -12.43 21.83
N PRO A 208 -5.25 -12.31 22.29
CA PRO A 208 -6.39 -12.25 21.40
C PRO A 208 -6.27 -11.16 20.33
N VAL A 209 -6.69 -11.48 19.12
CA VAL A 209 -6.86 -10.53 18.02
C VAL A 209 -8.27 -10.65 17.48
N THR A 210 -8.92 -9.50 17.29
CA THR A 210 -10.30 -9.41 16.84
C THR A 210 -10.36 -8.72 15.48
N PHE A 211 -11.03 -9.38 14.54
CA PHE A 211 -11.38 -8.83 13.23
C PHE A 211 -12.87 -8.47 13.25
N SER A 212 -13.21 -7.25 12.85
CA SER A 212 -14.58 -6.82 12.70
C SER A 212 -14.82 -6.10 11.37
N VAL A 213 -16.05 -6.20 10.86
CA VAL A 213 -16.47 -5.61 9.60
C VAL A 213 -17.98 -5.45 9.62
N TYR A 214 -18.48 -4.32 9.11
CA TYR A 214 -19.90 -4.19 8.84
C TYR A 214 -20.25 -4.82 7.50
N LEU A 215 -21.30 -5.62 7.50
CA LEU A 215 -21.75 -6.34 6.32
C LEU A 215 -23.27 -6.24 6.18
N LYS A 216 -23.75 -6.25 4.94
CA LYS A 216 -25.13 -6.59 4.58
C LYS A 216 -25.14 -7.40 3.29
N ALA A 217 -26.24 -8.07 3.01
CA ALA A 217 -26.44 -8.87 1.81
C ALA A 217 -27.73 -8.51 1.07
N SER A 218 -27.86 -8.93 -0.18
CA SER A 218 -29.06 -8.67 -0.98
C SER A 218 -30.28 -9.40 -0.48
N THR A 219 -30.10 -10.47 0.31
CA THR A 219 -31.14 -11.31 0.88
C THR A 219 -30.85 -11.63 2.34
N ASN A 220 -31.89 -11.87 3.13
CA ASN A 220 -31.72 -12.37 4.50
C ASN A 220 -31.19 -13.80 4.51
N ASN A 221 -30.59 -14.18 5.65
CA ASN A 221 -30.04 -15.50 5.89
C ASN A 221 -28.91 -15.89 4.91
N PHE A 222 -28.12 -14.91 4.47
CA PHE A 222 -27.07 -15.11 3.47
C PHE A 222 -25.77 -15.59 4.12
N PRO A 223 -25.23 -16.78 3.79
CA PRO A 223 -24.04 -17.32 4.42
C PRO A 223 -22.75 -16.69 3.90
N ALA A 224 -21.88 -16.31 4.81
CA ALA A 224 -20.52 -15.85 4.54
C ALA A 224 -19.56 -16.40 5.61
N LYS A 225 -18.26 -16.12 5.44
CA LYS A 225 -17.20 -16.49 6.40
C LYS A 225 -16.35 -15.29 6.73
N LEU A 226 -16.04 -15.10 8.00
CA LEU A 226 -14.92 -14.27 8.44
C LEU A 226 -13.69 -15.14 8.63
N ASN A 227 -12.52 -14.58 8.35
CA ASN A 227 -11.26 -15.28 8.41
C ASN A 227 -10.20 -14.41 9.10
N ILE A 228 -9.35 -15.01 9.93
CA ILE A 228 -8.10 -14.44 10.43
C ILE A 228 -6.98 -15.34 9.93
N TRP A 229 -6.17 -14.83 9.00
CA TRP A 229 -5.01 -15.54 8.47
C TRP A 229 -3.75 -15.11 9.21
N GLU A 230 -3.16 -16.02 9.98
CA GLU A 230 -1.82 -15.87 10.52
C GLU A 230 -0.79 -16.05 9.38
N LEU A 231 -0.10 -14.96 9.04
CA LEU A 231 0.70 -14.92 7.82
C LEU A 231 1.76 -16.03 7.82
N TRP A 232 1.76 -16.84 6.75
CA TRP A 232 2.64 -18.01 6.58
C TRP A 232 2.49 -19.11 7.64
N TYR A 233 1.35 -19.18 8.32
CA TYR A 233 1.11 -20.19 9.35
C TYR A 233 -0.23 -20.91 9.18
N SER A 234 -1.33 -20.31 9.59
CA SER A 234 -2.65 -20.97 9.61
C SER A 234 -3.76 -19.96 9.34
N ASN A 235 -4.82 -20.43 8.67
CA ASN A 235 -6.01 -19.62 8.39
C ASN A 235 -7.16 -20.11 9.24
N HIS A 236 -7.70 -19.22 10.07
CA HIS A 236 -8.81 -19.49 10.97
C HIS A 236 -10.07 -18.88 10.39
N SER A 237 -11.21 -19.54 10.52
CA SER A 237 -12.47 -19.05 9.95
C SER A 237 -13.66 -19.33 10.84
N THR A 238 -14.66 -18.46 10.75
CA THR A 238 -15.98 -18.67 11.36
C THR A 238 -17.08 -18.37 10.34
N ASN A 239 -18.18 -19.11 10.39
CA ASN A 239 -19.34 -18.86 9.56
C ASN A 239 -20.19 -17.74 10.17
N ILE A 240 -20.73 -16.87 9.31
CA ILE A 240 -21.68 -15.84 9.70
C ILE A 240 -22.88 -15.87 8.75
N ILE A 241 -24.00 -15.32 9.23
CA ILE A 241 -25.23 -15.18 8.46
C ILE A 241 -25.52 -13.68 8.35
N LEU A 242 -25.65 -13.20 7.12
CA LEU A 242 -25.91 -11.80 6.81
C LEU A 242 -27.40 -11.56 6.60
N SER A 243 -27.80 -10.31 6.82
CA SER A 243 -29.16 -9.81 6.56
C SER A 243 -29.14 -8.68 5.53
N GLN A 244 -30.31 -8.15 5.17
CA GLN A 244 -30.41 -6.95 4.33
C GLN A 244 -30.03 -5.66 5.07
N GLU A 245 -29.99 -5.71 6.40
CA GLU A 245 -29.56 -4.62 7.25
C GLU A 245 -28.06 -4.69 7.52
N TRP A 246 -27.43 -3.52 7.65
CA TRP A 246 -26.04 -3.42 8.07
C TRP A 246 -25.87 -3.95 9.49
N GLN A 247 -24.97 -4.92 9.64
CA GLN A 247 -24.66 -5.53 10.92
C GLN A 247 -23.14 -5.65 11.05
N ARG A 248 -22.64 -5.35 12.25
CA ARG A 248 -21.24 -5.58 12.56
C ARG A 248 -21.03 -7.04 12.91
N HIS A 249 -20.15 -7.69 12.18
CA HIS A 249 -19.74 -9.07 12.45
C HIS A 249 -18.31 -9.09 12.96
N THR A 250 -18.07 -9.95 13.94
CA THR A 250 -16.79 -10.02 14.66
C THR A 250 -16.29 -11.45 14.70
N PHE A 251 -14.99 -11.63 14.55
CA PHE A 251 -14.29 -12.89 14.75
C PHE A 251 -13.01 -12.67 15.55
N THR A 252 -12.90 -13.37 16.68
CA THR A 252 -11.74 -13.27 17.59
C THR A 252 -10.94 -14.56 17.54
N TRP A 253 -9.64 -14.44 17.29
CA TRP A 253 -8.67 -15.52 17.46
C TRP A 253 -7.87 -15.29 18.74
N ARG A 254 -8.04 -16.17 19.75
CA ARG A 254 -7.57 -15.90 21.11
C ARG A 254 -6.06 -16.07 21.33
N ALA A 255 -5.40 -16.86 20.49
CA ALA A 255 -4.00 -17.22 20.68
C ALA A 255 -3.26 -17.34 19.34
N PRO A 256 -3.12 -16.24 18.57
CA PRO A 256 -2.28 -16.24 17.38
C PRO A 256 -0.85 -16.66 17.77
N VAL A 257 -0.26 -17.52 16.98
CA VAL A 257 1.15 -17.91 17.10
C VAL A 257 2.05 -16.87 16.43
N LYS A 258 1.53 -16.14 15.43
CA LYS A 258 2.24 -15.09 14.71
C LYS A 258 1.86 -13.69 15.18
N SER A 259 2.82 -12.77 15.08
CA SER A 259 2.63 -11.35 15.35
C SER A 259 2.10 -10.56 14.14
N ILE A 260 1.72 -11.26 13.05
CA ILE A 260 1.16 -10.66 11.84
C ILE A 260 -0.04 -11.49 11.39
N VAL A 261 -1.16 -10.82 11.18
CA VAL A 261 -2.42 -11.42 10.74
C VAL A 261 -3.07 -10.62 9.61
N ARG A 262 -4.09 -11.20 8.96
CA ARG A 262 -5.02 -10.52 8.03
C ARG A 262 -6.46 -10.91 8.33
N GLY A 263 -7.38 -9.95 8.30
CA GLY A 263 -8.81 -10.19 8.45
C GLY A 263 -9.53 -10.17 7.11
N ASN A 264 -10.32 -11.20 6.78
CA ASN A 264 -11.01 -11.30 5.48
C ASN A 264 -12.46 -11.76 5.62
N VAL A 265 -13.37 -11.26 4.78
CA VAL A 265 -14.68 -11.84 4.52
C VAL A 265 -14.68 -12.59 3.19
N THR A 266 -15.32 -13.76 3.13
CA THR A 266 -15.52 -14.54 1.90
C THR A 266 -16.92 -15.14 1.83
N PHE A 267 -17.45 -15.29 0.62
CA PHE A 267 -18.72 -15.97 0.38
C PHE A 267 -18.76 -16.62 -1.01
N ALA A 268 -19.58 -17.66 -1.16
CA ALA A 268 -19.72 -18.41 -2.41
C ALA A 268 -21.19 -18.58 -2.85
N GLN A 269 -22.14 -18.23 -1.99
CA GLN A 269 -23.54 -18.25 -2.35
C GLN A 269 -23.83 -17.15 -3.39
N PRO A 270 -24.61 -17.45 -4.45
CA PRO A 270 -25.13 -16.43 -5.36
C PRO A 270 -25.89 -15.32 -4.63
N GLY A 271 -25.56 -14.07 -4.96
CA GLY A 271 -26.13 -12.85 -4.40
C GLY A 271 -25.08 -11.75 -4.21
N THR A 272 -25.50 -10.62 -3.65
CA THR A 272 -24.63 -9.46 -3.40
C THR A 272 -24.34 -9.29 -1.92
N VAL A 273 -23.10 -8.95 -1.58
CA VAL A 273 -22.67 -8.57 -0.22
C VAL A 273 -22.00 -7.20 -0.29
N TRP A 274 -22.35 -6.34 0.65
CA TRP A 274 -21.65 -5.08 0.89
C TRP A 274 -20.78 -5.19 2.14
N ALA A 275 -19.62 -4.57 2.11
CA ALA A 275 -18.71 -4.48 3.25
C ALA A 275 -18.26 -3.04 3.48
N ASP A 276 -18.15 -2.67 4.76
CA ASP A 276 -17.71 -1.36 5.22
C ASP A 276 -17.03 -1.45 6.59
N ASP A 277 -16.35 -0.38 7.02
CA ASP A 277 -15.80 -0.23 8.38
C ASP A 277 -14.97 -1.44 8.85
N ILE A 278 -14.00 -1.86 8.02
CA ILE A 278 -13.14 -3.00 8.30
C ILE A 278 -12.10 -2.63 9.37
N GLN A 279 -12.05 -3.37 10.47
CA GLN A 279 -11.14 -3.13 11.60
C GLN A 279 -10.48 -4.42 12.09
N ILE A 280 -9.22 -4.31 12.52
CA ILE A 280 -8.49 -5.38 13.18
C ILE A 280 -7.73 -4.83 14.38
N GLU A 281 -7.88 -5.47 15.52
CA GLU A 281 -7.45 -4.94 16.81
C GLU A 281 -6.95 -6.03 17.76
N ILE A 282 -6.04 -5.67 18.66
CA ILE A 282 -5.59 -6.55 19.74
C ILE A 282 -6.61 -6.46 20.87
N GLY A 283 -7.14 -7.60 21.29
CA GLY A 283 -8.26 -7.67 22.22
C GLY A 283 -9.18 -8.83 21.87
N ASP A 284 -9.99 -9.23 22.84
CA ASP A 284 -10.98 -10.30 22.66
C ASP A 284 -12.39 -9.81 22.33
N GLU A 285 -12.56 -8.50 22.23
CA GLU A 285 -13.79 -7.83 21.83
C GLU A 285 -13.49 -6.79 20.74
N ALA A 286 -14.50 -6.49 19.92
CA ALA A 286 -14.41 -5.40 18.97
C ALA A 286 -14.79 -4.11 19.68
N THR A 287 -13.87 -3.13 19.70
CA THR A 287 -14.14 -1.75 20.10
C THR A 287 -14.99 -1.05 19.07
N ASP A 288 -15.64 0.08 19.38
CA ASP A 288 -16.34 0.87 18.36
C ASP A 288 -15.47 1.12 17.13
N TYR A 289 -16.09 1.19 15.94
CA TYR A 289 -15.31 1.48 14.74
C TYR A 289 -14.64 2.84 14.91
N MET A 290 -13.31 2.84 14.82
CA MET A 290 -12.52 4.05 14.81
C MET A 290 -11.95 4.21 13.42
N ALA A 291 -12.38 5.28 12.74
CA ALA A 291 -11.58 5.79 11.63
C ALA A 291 -10.15 5.97 12.15
N SER A 292 -9.17 5.71 11.28
CA SER A 292 -7.79 5.89 11.71
C SER A 292 -7.64 7.33 12.22
N PRO A 293 -7.01 7.58 13.39
CA PRO A 293 -6.73 8.97 13.80
C PRO A 293 -5.87 9.70 12.76
N LEU A 294 -5.22 8.98 11.84
CA LEU A 294 -4.56 9.51 10.64
C LEU A 294 -5.53 10.10 9.59
N ASP A 295 -6.83 9.80 9.68
CA ASP A 295 -7.88 10.33 8.82
C ASP A 295 -8.47 11.65 9.36
N GLU A 296 -8.36 11.94 10.67
CA GLU A 296 -8.81 13.21 11.28
C GLU A 296 -7.92 14.39 10.82
N ASP A 297 -6.60 14.18 10.78
CA ASP A 297 -5.62 15.20 10.37
C ASP A 297 -5.59 15.43 8.85
N ARG A 298 -6.17 14.53 8.05
CA ARG A 298 -6.17 14.63 6.58
C ARG A 298 -7.10 15.74 6.06
N PHE A 299 -8.02 16.20 6.92
CA PHE A 299 -9.00 17.24 6.60
C PHE A 299 -8.96 18.45 7.55
N ALA A 300 -8.11 18.43 8.57
CA ALA A 300 -7.90 19.59 9.42
C ALA A 300 -7.14 20.70 8.64
N PRO A 301 -7.64 21.94 8.59
CA PRO A 301 -6.86 23.04 8.05
C PRO A 301 -5.58 23.22 8.86
N ALA A 302 -4.44 23.38 8.16
CA ALA A 302 -3.13 23.56 8.81
C ALA A 302 -3.21 24.66 9.88
N PRO A 303 -2.70 24.43 11.10
CA PRO A 303 -2.82 25.40 12.17
C PRO A 303 -2.03 26.66 11.83
N THR A 304 -2.73 27.80 11.80
CA THR A 304 -2.11 29.13 11.72
C THR A 304 -1.28 29.39 12.98
N ASN A 305 0.01 29.68 12.78
CA ASN A 305 1.00 30.07 13.79
C ASN A 305 0.41 30.90 14.94
N THR A 306 -0.01 30.23 16.00
CA THR A 306 -0.42 30.83 17.27
C THR A 306 0.46 30.18 18.35
N PRO A 307 1.06 30.95 19.27
CA PRO A 307 1.88 30.37 20.34
C PRO A 307 1.04 29.36 21.14
N LEU A 308 1.60 28.15 21.30
CA LEU A 308 0.99 27.00 21.96
C LEU A 308 0.51 27.36 23.37
N ILE A 309 -0.80 27.54 23.53
CA ILE A 309 -1.50 27.32 24.81
C ILE A 309 -1.73 25.81 24.91
N ALA A 310 -1.59 25.27 26.12
CA ALA A 310 -1.67 23.86 26.48
C ALA A 310 -2.61 23.05 25.57
N LEU A 311 -2.02 22.13 24.81
CA LEU A 311 -2.77 21.09 24.09
C LEU A 311 -3.41 20.18 25.14
N GLU A 312 -4.75 20.13 25.16
CA GLU A 312 -5.48 19.06 25.81
C GLU A 312 -5.21 17.77 25.03
N ILE A 313 -4.36 16.91 25.60
CA ILE A 313 -4.01 15.61 25.02
C ILE A 313 -5.16 14.65 25.34
N GLY A 314 -5.80 14.10 24.31
CA GLY A 314 -6.80 13.04 24.45
C GLY A 314 -6.26 11.85 25.26
N GLU A 315 -7.13 11.22 26.04
CA GLU A 315 -6.83 10.06 26.88
C GLU A 315 -6.56 8.80 26.06
N GLU A 316 -5.46 8.76 25.31
CA GLU A 316 -4.93 7.50 24.78
C GLU A 316 -3.89 6.93 25.76
N ALA A 317 -4.06 5.65 26.10
CA ALA A 317 -3.26 4.95 27.09
C ALA A 317 -1.89 4.56 26.49
N LEU A 318 -0.85 5.31 26.84
CA LEU A 318 0.53 4.92 26.61
C LEU A 318 0.89 3.68 27.46
N PRO A 319 1.84 2.84 27.01
CA PRO A 319 2.24 1.63 27.73
C PRO A 319 2.74 1.97 29.14
N GLN A 320 2.04 1.50 30.17
CA GLN A 320 2.45 1.65 31.56
C GLN A 320 3.66 0.75 31.85
N GLY A 321 4.85 1.33 31.90
CA GLY A 321 6.00 0.70 32.56
C GLY A 321 5.82 0.78 34.08
N GLU A 322 6.25 -0.24 34.83
CA GLU A 322 6.16 -0.34 36.30
C GLU A 322 7.01 0.70 37.08
N GLY A 323 7.43 1.80 36.45
CA GLY A 323 8.22 2.87 37.05
C GLY A 323 7.36 4.04 37.54
N VAL A 324 7.74 4.62 38.69
CA VAL A 324 7.12 5.87 39.20
C VAL A 324 7.28 7.04 38.21
N LEU A 325 8.33 7.01 37.39
CA LEU A 325 8.65 8.01 36.38
C LEU A 325 9.16 7.30 35.12
N ASP A 326 8.53 7.60 33.98
CA ASP A 326 9.01 7.23 32.64
C ASP A 326 9.24 8.48 31.80
N CYS A 327 10.29 8.49 30.98
CA CYS A 327 10.58 9.62 30.09
C CYS A 327 11.35 9.20 28.83
N TYR A 328 11.06 9.87 27.72
CA TYR A 328 11.69 9.67 26.42
C TYR A 328 11.78 10.99 25.64
N THR A 329 12.74 11.07 24.72
CA THR A 329 12.81 12.18 23.77
C THR A 329 11.80 11.92 22.65
N ARG A 330 10.91 12.89 22.38
CA ARG A 330 9.84 12.73 21.38
C ARG A 330 10.39 12.34 20.01
N LEU A 331 11.29 13.15 19.47
CA LEU A 331 11.94 12.92 18.18
C LEU A 331 13.34 12.39 18.38
N ASN A 332 13.74 11.46 17.50
CA ASN A 332 15.10 10.95 17.44
C ASN A 332 15.82 11.34 16.15
N TYR A 333 17.09 11.73 16.28
CA TYR A 333 18.03 12.03 15.20
C TYR A 333 17.64 13.23 14.31
N TYR A 334 18.59 13.65 13.45
CA TYR A 334 18.42 14.61 12.36
C TYR A 334 17.58 15.85 12.69
N MET A 335 17.99 16.61 13.71
CA MET A 335 17.19 17.70 14.28
C MET A 335 17.60 19.06 13.73
N ASN A 336 16.64 19.89 13.31
CA ASN A 336 16.81 21.32 13.00
C ASN A 336 16.05 22.24 13.97
N GLU A 337 15.32 21.66 14.91
CA GLU A 337 14.49 22.35 15.88
C GLU A 337 15.35 23.14 16.87
N THR A 338 14.81 24.24 17.39
CA THR A 338 15.46 25.05 18.41
C THR A 338 15.40 24.39 19.80
N SER A 339 14.44 23.48 20.01
CA SER A 339 14.28 22.65 21.20
C SER A 339 13.97 21.19 20.83
N ALA A 340 14.41 20.26 21.67
CA ALA A 340 13.88 18.91 21.75
C ALA A 340 12.75 18.86 22.79
N VAL A 341 11.87 17.88 22.67
CA VAL A 341 10.81 17.63 23.67
C VAL A 341 11.16 16.38 24.47
N LEU A 342 11.26 16.53 25.80
CA LEU A 342 11.31 15.41 26.74
C LEU A 342 9.88 15.15 27.23
N ALA A 343 9.30 14.02 26.82
CA ALA A 343 7.94 13.63 27.18
C ALA A 343 7.96 12.44 28.13
N GLY A 344 6.87 12.23 28.87
CA GLY A 344 6.79 11.11 29.80
C GLY A 344 5.57 11.09 30.70
N THR A 345 5.58 10.16 31.65
CA THR A 345 4.53 10.01 32.67
C THR A 345 5.13 9.97 34.07
N LEU A 346 4.39 10.50 35.03
CA LEU A 346 4.76 10.54 36.45
C LEU A 346 3.59 9.98 37.27
N ALA A 347 3.73 8.74 37.74
CA ALA A 347 2.71 8.02 38.49
C ALA A 347 2.76 8.37 39.99
N LEU A 348 2.60 9.66 40.32
CA LEU A 348 2.52 10.16 41.69
C LEU A 348 1.23 10.96 41.93
N PRO A 349 0.53 10.75 43.07
CA PRO A 349 -0.80 11.33 43.33
C PRO A 349 -0.80 12.86 43.45
N ASP A 350 0.36 13.50 43.55
CA ASP A 350 0.55 14.94 43.73
C ASP A 350 1.42 15.57 42.63
N ALA A 351 1.51 14.95 41.45
CA ALA A 351 2.40 15.34 40.34
C ALA A 351 2.44 16.84 40.04
N ALA A 352 1.30 17.53 40.07
CA ALA A 352 1.18 18.97 39.81
C ALA A 352 1.90 19.87 40.84
N SER A 353 2.16 19.34 42.04
CA SER A 353 2.87 20.05 43.11
C SER A 353 4.38 19.78 43.12
N LEU A 354 4.84 18.85 42.29
CA LEU A 354 6.23 18.43 42.22
C LEU A 354 6.99 19.26 41.19
N PHE A 355 8.30 19.34 41.37
CA PHE A 355 9.20 20.04 40.45
C PHE A 355 10.18 19.04 39.83
N GLY A 356 10.39 19.13 38.52
CA GLY A 356 11.35 18.36 37.75
C GLY A 356 12.56 19.18 37.34
N ARG A 357 13.76 18.70 37.68
CA ARG A 357 15.04 19.21 37.20
C ARG A 357 15.50 18.39 36.00
N VAL A 358 15.59 19.02 34.84
CA VAL A 358 16.20 18.40 33.65
C VAL A 358 17.65 18.83 33.54
N THR A 359 18.55 17.87 33.39
CA THR A 359 19.99 18.09 33.18
C THR A 359 20.40 17.57 31.80
N LEU A 360 21.02 18.42 30.99
CA LEU A 360 21.55 18.08 29.66
C LEU A 360 22.87 18.82 29.43
N ALA A 361 23.94 18.07 29.12
CA ALA A 361 25.27 18.63 28.83
C ALA A 361 25.76 19.66 29.88
N GLY A 362 25.52 19.40 31.17
CA GLY A 362 25.90 20.26 32.28
C GLY A 362 24.98 21.47 32.51
N SER A 363 24.02 21.73 31.63
CA SER A 363 22.97 22.73 31.84
C SER A 363 21.79 22.12 32.59
N THR A 364 21.19 22.89 33.50
CA THR A 364 20.02 22.46 34.28
C THR A 364 18.84 23.41 34.08
N ARG A 365 17.62 22.86 34.10
CA ARG A 365 16.36 23.61 34.02
C ARG A 365 15.33 23.03 34.94
N GLU A 366 14.45 23.90 35.43
CA GLU A 366 13.42 23.54 36.38
C GLU A 366 12.02 23.72 35.80
N HIS A 367 11.15 22.73 36.02
CA HIS A 367 9.80 22.67 35.47
C HIS A 367 8.81 22.20 36.54
N LEU A 368 7.59 22.72 36.51
CA LEU A 368 6.49 22.09 37.23
C LEU A 368 6.13 20.78 36.53
N MET A 369 5.87 19.74 37.32
CA MET A 369 5.51 18.43 36.80
C MET A 369 4.00 18.28 36.64
N ALA A 370 3.60 17.28 35.87
CA ALA A 370 2.23 16.82 35.71
C ALA A 370 2.24 15.30 35.51
N GLY A 371 1.09 14.65 35.68
CA GLY A 371 0.98 13.18 35.52
C GLY A 371 1.39 12.71 34.12
N LYS A 372 1.12 13.52 33.09
CA LYS A 372 1.71 13.45 31.75
C LYS A 372 2.41 14.78 31.49
N PHE A 373 3.62 14.77 30.93
CA PHE A 373 4.39 15.99 30.70
C PHE A 373 5.09 15.99 29.34
N ALA A 374 5.37 17.19 28.83
CA ALA A 374 6.21 17.47 27.67
C ALA A 374 7.03 18.73 27.97
N LEU A 375 8.35 18.60 28.06
CA LEU A 375 9.26 19.67 28.47
C LEU A 375 10.13 20.09 27.30
N ASP A 376 10.17 21.40 27.00
CA ASP A 376 11.04 21.98 25.98
C ASP A 376 12.49 22.09 26.47
N ILE A 377 13.39 21.41 25.76
CA ILE A 377 14.81 21.33 26.05
C ILE A 377 15.58 22.02 24.92
N PRO A 378 16.12 23.23 25.11
CA PRO A 378 16.82 23.93 24.04
C PRO A 378 18.04 23.18 23.52
N LEU A 379 18.22 23.21 22.21
CA LEU A 379 19.32 22.56 21.50
C LEU A 379 20.44 23.54 21.10
N GLN A 380 20.28 24.83 21.39
CA GLN A 380 21.27 25.86 21.09
C GLN A 380 22.58 25.57 21.83
N GLY A 381 23.70 25.54 21.09
CA GLY A 381 25.02 25.25 21.63
C GLY A 381 25.32 23.76 21.86
N LEU A 382 24.33 22.87 21.75
CA LEU A 382 24.55 21.42 21.88
C LEU A 382 25.22 20.86 20.60
N ALA A 383 26.37 20.21 20.75
CA ALA A 383 27.05 19.56 19.62
C ALA A 383 26.24 18.37 19.08
N ASN A 384 26.48 17.97 17.83
CA ASN A 384 25.96 16.70 17.32
C ASN A 384 26.61 15.54 18.08
N GLY A 385 25.82 14.56 18.52
CA GLY A 385 26.27 13.44 19.33
C GLY A 385 25.13 12.80 20.12
N GLU A 386 25.51 11.88 21.00
CA GLU A 386 24.63 11.26 21.98
C GLU A 386 24.87 11.94 23.32
N HIS A 387 23.81 12.47 23.92
CA HIS A 387 23.88 13.24 25.16
C HIS A 387 22.96 12.61 26.20
N PRO A 388 23.45 12.24 27.39
CA PRO A 388 22.57 11.80 28.46
C PRO A 388 21.68 12.97 28.87
N ILE A 389 20.38 12.71 28.98
CA ILE A 389 19.39 13.63 29.51
C ILE A 389 18.76 13.01 30.75
N THR A 390 18.88 13.69 31.88
CA THR A 390 18.38 13.18 33.17
C THR A 390 17.28 14.10 33.70
N LEU A 391 16.12 13.52 34.02
CA LEU A 391 15.04 14.17 34.73
C LEU A 391 15.01 13.65 36.17
N GLN A 392 15.16 14.56 37.13
CA GLN A 392 15.03 14.30 38.56
C GLN A 392 13.79 15.02 39.08
N VAL A 393 12.92 14.32 39.80
CA VAL A 393 11.70 14.88 40.38
C VAL A 393 11.88 15.06 41.87
N PHE A 394 11.49 16.23 42.38
CA PHE A 394 11.66 16.63 43.76
C PHE A 394 10.32 16.96 44.42
N ARG A 395 10.21 16.63 45.70
CA ARG A 395 9.18 17.12 46.62
C ARG A 395 9.87 18.00 47.66
N GLY A 396 9.66 19.31 47.55
CA GLY A 396 10.45 20.28 48.32
C GLY A 396 11.94 20.18 47.93
N GLY A 397 12.80 19.81 48.88
CA GLY A 397 14.24 19.63 48.65
C GLY A 397 14.68 18.18 48.42
N GLU A 398 13.80 17.20 48.58
CA GLU A 398 14.12 15.78 48.48
C GLU A 398 13.84 15.25 47.06
N MET A 399 14.80 14.56 46.47
CA MET A 399 14.64 13.87 45.20
C MET A 399 13.87 12.57 45.42
N ILE A 400 12.72 12.41 44.77
CA ILE A 400 11.82 11.26 44.96
C ILE A 400 11.74 10.32 43.76
N ALA A 401 12.14 10.78 42.57
CA ALA A 401 12.26 9.93 41.38
C ALA A 401 13.34 10.48 40.44
N SER A 402 13.91 9.61 39.60
CA SER A 402 14.87 10.00 38.57
C SER A 402 14.79 9.04 37.38
N ALA A 403 14.87 9.59 36.18
CA ALA A 403 14.96 8.84 34.94
C ALA A 403 16.04 9.45 34.05
N THR A 404 16.78 8.60 33.33
CA THR A 404 17.81 9.02 32.38
C THR A 404 17.52 8.39 31.04
N ASN A 405 17.53 9.21 29.98
CA ASN A 405 17.43 8.77 28.60
C ASN A 405 18.62 9.35 27.79
N THR A 406 18.67 9.07 26.50
CA THR A 406 19.69 9.56 25.58
C THR A 406 19.05 10.45 24.53
N LEU A 407 19.40 11.74 24.53
CA LEU A 407 19.08 12.65 23.44
C LEU A 407 20.12 12.47 22.33
N ILE A 408 19.67 12.04 21.15
CA ILE A 408 20.56 11.83 20.01
C ILE A 408 20.38 12.95 18.99
N LYS A 409 21.35 13.88 18.96
CA LYS A 409 21.38 14.99 18.00
C LYS A 409 22.29 14.63 16.83
N ARG A 410 21.72 14.52 15.62
CA ARG A 410 22.50 14.44 14.37
C ARG A 410 22.29 15.73 13.59
N ALA A 411 23.24 16.08 12.72
CA ALA A 411 23.05 17.17 11.77
C ALA A 411 21.77 16.94 10.98
N PHE A 412 20.94 17.97 10.85
CA PHE A 412 19.74 17.90 10.03
C PHE A 412 20.09 17.47 8.60
N GLN A 413 19.28 16.58 8.06
CA GLN A 413 19.37 16.13 6.67
C GLN A 413 17.96 16.19 6.09
N PRO A 414 17.70 17.06 5.09
CA PRO A 414 16.42 17.10 4.40
C PRO A 414 16.04 15.71 3.90
N GLY A 415 14.79 15.31 4.09
CA GLY A 415 14.29 14.00 3.71
C GLY A 415 14.80 12.84 4.57
N ALA A 416 15.53 13.09 5.66
CA ALA A 416 15.85 12.04 6.62
C ALA A 416 14.60 11.62 7.41
N THR A 417 14.54 10.36 7.82
CA THR A 417 13.45 9.84 8.65
C THR A 417 13.82 9.99 10.13
N GLN A 418 12.92 10.60 10.88
CA GLN A 418 12.91 10.62 12.35
C GLN A 418 11.85 9.64 12.86
N ILE A 419 11.99 9.24 14.12
CA ILE A 419 10.96 8.49 14.84
C ILE A 419 10.30 9.47 15.80
N ASP A 420 8.97 9.58 15.77
CA ASP A 420 8.18 10.27 16.78
C ASP A 420 7.66 9.22 17.77
N HIS A 421 8.35 9.09 18.90
CA HIS A 421 8.00 8.15 19.97
C HIS A 421 6.69 8.48 20.66
N GLN A 422 6.30 9.76 20.67
CA GLN A 422 5.05 10.17 21.28
C GLN A 422 3.85 9.76 20.42
N ARG A 423 3.98 9.87 19.10
CA ARG A 423 2.93 9.50 18.13
C ARG A 423 3.03 8.06 17.61
N GLY A 424 4.12 7.35 17.92
CA GLY A 424 4.37 6.00 17.41
C GLY A 424 4.53 5.93 15.89
N CYS A 425 4.97 7.02 15.24
CA CYS A 425 5.06 7.11 13.79
C CYS A 425 6.46 7.56 13.32
N LEU A 426 6.67 7.53 12.00
CA LEU A 426 7.85 8.12 11.38
C LEU A 426 7.54 9.56 11.00
N VAL A 427 8.55 10.42 11.02
CA VAL A 427 8.43 11.83 10.60
C VAL A 427 9.51 12.14 9.58
N VAL A 428 9.17 12.93 8.56
CA VAL A 428 10.08 13.35 7.49
C VAL A 428 9.83 14.82 7.23
N ASP A 429 10.86 15.65 7.40
CA ASP A 429 10.77 17.11 7.21
C ASP A 429 9.62 17.76 8.01
N GLY A 430 9.35 17.23 9.21
CA GLY A 430 8.30 17.72 10.11
C GLY A 430 6.92 17.09 9.91
N GLU A 431 6.71 16.32 8.84
CA GLU A 431 5.43 15.71 8.50
C GLU A 431 5.39 14.21 8.87
N PRO A 432 4.25 13.69 9.37
CA PRO A 432 4.05 12.26 9.55
C PRO A 432 4.28 11.49 8.26
N TYR A 433 4.95 10.34 8.35
CA TYR A 433 5.37 9.55 7.21
C TYR A 433 4.95 8.09 7.36
N LEU A 434 4.00 7.65 6.53
CA LEU A 434 3.64 6.24 6.43
C LEU A 434 4.56 5.54 5.42
N ALA A 435 5.42 4.65 5.92
CA ALA A 435 6.29 3.86 5.07
C ALA A 435 5.53 2.72 4.39
N ILE A 436 5.00 2.96 3.19
CA ILE A 436 4.51 1.90 2.30
C ILE A 436 5.67 1.45 1.43
N ALA A 437 6.21 0.27 1.73
CA ALA A 437 7.42 -0.26 1.12
C ALA A 437 7.16 -1.65 0.51
N PRO A 438 7.04 -1.77 -0.82
CA PRO A 438 6.97 -3.09 -1.44
C PRO A 438 8.28 -3.84 -1.21
N PHE A 439 8.17 -5.16 -1.01
CA PHE A 439 9.31 -6.04 -0.79
C PHE A 439 9.89 -6.51 -2.13
N PHE A 440 11.20 -6.33 -2.30
CA PHE A 440 11.94 -6.82 -3.46
C PHE A 440 13.05 -7.75 -3.02
N GLY A 441 13.16 -8.89 -3.70
CA GLY A 441 14.40 -9.64 -3.76
C GLY A 441 15.14 -9.25 -5.02
N VAL A 442 16.43 -8.93 -4.91
CA VAL A 442 17.28 -8.83 -6.11
C VAL A 442 17.56 -10.25 -6.60
N ASP A 443 17.17 -10.57 -7.83
CA ASP A 443 17.41 -11.88 -8.43
C ASP A 443 18.91 -12.13 -8.61
N ARG A 444 19.37 -13.32 -8.25
CA ARG A 444 20.77 -13.75 -8.32
C ARG A 444 21.28 -13.83 -9.77
N GLY A 445 20.38 -13.89 -10.76
CA GLY A 445 20.71 -14.07 -12.17
C GLY A 445 20.97 -12.80 -12.98
N ILE A 446 20.82 -11.59 -12.41
CA ILE A 446 20.96 -10.35 -13.20
C ILE A 446 22.44 -10.10 -13.53
N THR A 447 22.81 -10.17 -14.81
CA THR A 447 24.17 -9.89 -15.26
C THR A 447 24.50 -8.40 -15.16
N THR A 448 25.77 -8.07 -14.88
CA THR A 448 26.24 -6.70 -14.61
C THR A 448 25.93 -5.70 -15.72
N ASN A 449 25.89 -6.16 -16.97
CA ASN A 449 25.63 -5.37 -18.17
C ASN A 449 24.16 -4.93 -18.36
N VAL A 450 23.18 -5.58 -17.71
CA VAL A 450 21.76 -5.13 -17.72
C VAL A 450 21.28 -4.63 -16.36
N GLN A 451 22.10 -4.82 -15.31
CA GLN A 451 21.72 -4.54 -13.93
C GLN A 451 21.33 -3.09 -13.68
N ALA A 452 22.10 -2.12 -14.17
CA ALA A 452 21.79 -0.70 -13.97
C ALA A 452 20.42 -0.32 -14.58
N GLN A 453 20.12 -0.85 -15.77
CA GLN A 453 18.85 -0.61 -16.43
C GLN A 453 17.69 -1.32 -15.74
N ALA A 454 17.90 -2.55 -15.26
CA ALA A 454 16.90 -3.27 -14.48
C ALA A 454 16.56 -2.55 -13.17
N LEU A 455 17.57 -2.10 -12.41
CA LEU A 455 17.38 -1.35 -11.16
C LEU A 455 16.71 0.01 -11.41
N SER A 456 17.11 0.73 -12.47
CA SER A 456 16.48 1.99 -12.86
C SER A 456 15.01 1.80 -13.28
N ASN A 457 14.72 0.77 -14.07
CA ASN A 457 13.33 0.43 -14.45
C ASN A 457 12.49 0.06 -13.24
N MET A 458 13.04 -0.73 -12.31
CA MET A 458 12.37 -1.04 -11.05
C MET A 458 12.05 0.22 -10.24
N LEU A 459 13.03 1.09 -10.03
CA LEU A 459 12.83 2.34 -9.29
C LEU A 459 11.77 3.20 -9.97
N ARG A 460 11.89 3.42 -11.29
CA ARG A 460 10.93 4.21 -12.07
C ARG A 460 9.51 3.67 -11.95
N LEU A 461 9.29 2.39 -12.25
CA LEU A 461 7.95 1.78 -12.21
C LEU A 461 7.27 1.97 -10.86
N HIS A 462 8.01 1.81 -9.77
CA HIS A 462 7.43 1.92 -8.42
C HIS A 462 7.29 3.37 -7.96
N LYS A 463 8.17 4.29 -8.39
CA LYS A 463 7.95 5.73 -8.22
C LYS A 463 6.67 6.18 -8.93
N ASP A 464 6.45 5.67 -10.14
CA ASP A 464 5.25 5.91 -10.95
C ASP A 464 4.00 5.33 -10.25
N MET A 465 4.13 4.20 -9.54
CA MET A 465 3.10 3.65 -8.63
C MET A 465 2.95 4.44 -7.31
N GLY A 466 3.60 5.59 -7.15
CA GLY A 466 3.48 6.44 -5.95
C GLY A 466 4.31 5.99 -4.75
N TYR A 467 5.07 4.89 -4.84
CA TYR A 467 5.93 4.48 -3.74
C TYR A 467 7.05 5.49 -3.53
N ARG A 468 7.31 5.79 -2.26
CA ARG A 468 8.42 6.65 -1.80
C ARG A 468 9.35 5.92 -0.83
N CYS A 469 9.09 4.62 -0.65
CA CYS A 469 9.75 3.74 0.29
C CYS A 469 9.89 2.36 -0.37
N PHE A 470 11.02 1.68 -0.19
CA PHE A 470 11.28 0.34 -0.72
C PHE A 470 11.84 -0.55 0.37
N LEU A 471 11.44 -1.82 0.40
CA LEU A 471 12.06 -2.82 1.27
C LEU A 471 12.84 -3.79 0.40
N ASN A 472 14.16 -3.81 0.53
CA ASN A 472 15.01 -4.72 -0.22
C ASN A 472 15.46 -5.87 0.70
N GLY A 473 15.13 -7.10 0.31
CA GLY A 473 15.67 -8.30 0.91
C GLY A 473 17.04 -8.62 0.29
N ALA A 474 18.10 -8.46 1.08
CA ALA A 474 19.44 -8.85 0.68
C ALA A 474 19.84 -10.16 1.37
N VAL A 475 20.41 -11.07 0.59
CA VAL A 475 21.23 -12.18 1.10
C VAL A 475 22.69 -11.75 1.07
N ASP A 476 23.47 -12.17 2.06
CA ASP A 476 24.89 -11.76 2.21
C ASP A 476 25.84 -12.36 1.15
N ASP A 477 25.31 -13.06 0.15
CA ASP A 477 26.10 -13.72 -0.91
C ASP A 477 26.35 -12.76 -2.08
N PRO A 478 27.61 -12.55 -2.51
CA PRO A 478 27.91 -11.84 -3.75
C PRO A 478 27.16 -12.45 -4.96
N PRO A 479 26.68 -11.62 -5.90
CA PRO A 479 26.88 -10.17 -6.03
C PRO A 479 25.87 -9.31 -5.24
N VAL A 480 24.90 -9.91 -4.53
CA VAL A 480 23.69 -9.25 -4.01
C VAL A 480 23.97 -8.00 -3.14
N PRO A 481 24.97 -7.99 -2.23
CA PRO A 481 25.38 -6.79 -1.50
C PRO A 481 25.67 -5.56 -2.37
N ALA A 482 26.43 -5.75 -3.45
CA ALA A 482 26.80 -4.66 -4.35
C ALA A 482 25.60 -4.19 -5.17
N GLN A 483 24.71 -5.11 -5.55
CA GLN A 483 23.48 -4.76 -6.30
C GLN A 483 22.47 -4.01 -5.43
N ALA A 484 22.29 -4.45 -4.18
CA ALA A 484 21.46 -3.75 -3.21
C ALA A 484 21.99 -2.35 -2.93
N GLN A 485 23.31 -2.19 -2.77
CA GLN A 485 23.91 -0.87 -2.59
C GLN A 485 23.67 0.04 -3.80
N ALA A 486 23.91 -0.45 -5.03
CA ALA A 486 23.65 0.33 -6.24
C ALA A 486 22.18 0.76 -6.35
N PHE A 487 21.24 -0.08 -5.93
CA PHE A 487 19.83 0.28 -5.87
C PHE A 487 19.52 1.33 -4.80
N PHE A 488 20.15 1.24 -3.62
CA PHE A 488 20.00 2.25 -2.56
C PHE A 488 20.55 3.61 -2.98
N ASP A 489 21.68 3.61 -3.70
CA ASP A 489 22.27 4.84 -4.23
C ASP A 489 21.31 5.50 -5.24
N LEU A 490 20.72 4.71 -6.16
CA LEU A 490 19.68 5.19 -7.09
C LEU A 490 18.44 5.70 -6.35
N CYS A 491 17.96 5.00 -5.32
CA CYS A 491 16.83 5.45 -4.51
C CYS A 491 17.14 6.81 -3.86
N ALA A 492 18.33 6.96 -3.28
CA ALA A 492 18.75 8.20 -2.63
C ALA A 492 18.84 9.37 -3.61
N GLU A 493 19.39 9.15 -4.81
CA GLU A 493 19.45 10.16 -5.88
C GLU A 493 18.05 10.65 -6.29
N GLU A 494 17.06 9.77 -6.24
CA GLU A 494 15.68 10.04 -6.66
C GLU A 494 14.75 10.47 -5.50
N GLY A 495 15.30 10.72 -4.31
CA GLY A 495 14.52 11.12 -3.12
C GLY A 495 13.61 10.02 -2.58
N VAL A 496 13.94 8.76 -2.86
CA VAL A 496 13.20 7.58 -2.46
C VAL A 496 13.89 6.91 -1.28
N LYS A 497 13.13 6.58 -0.25
CA LYS A 497 13.66 5.88 0.93
C LYS A 497 13.77 4.40 0.65
N SER A 498 14.79 3.77 1.25
CA SER A 498 14.99 2.33 1.16
C SER A 498 15.36 1.74 2.51
N SER A 499 14.75 0.61 2.85
CA SER A 499 15.08 -0.22 4.00
C SER A 499 15.71 -1.53 3.51
N CYS A 500 16.69 -2.04 4.26
CA CYS A 500 17.37 -3.29 3.96
C CYS A 500 17.02 -4.35 5.00
N GLY A 501 16.36 -5.42 4.57
CA GLY A 501 16.22 -6.64 5.36
C GLY A 501 17.42 -7.55 5.10
N VAL A 502 18.45 -7.47 5.95
CA VAL A 502 19.61 -8.38 5.86
C VAL A 502 19.26 -9.70 6.52
N ARG A 503 19.16 -10.78 5.74
CA ARG A 503 19.21 -12.14 6.30
C ARG A 503 20.67 -12.49 6.55
N ARG A 504 21.08 -12.45 7.82
CA ARG A 504 22.41 -12.94 8.21
C ARG A 504 22.57 -14.39 7.80
N SER A 505 23.48 -14.63 6.87
CA SER A 505 24.08 -15.95 6.69
C SER A 505 24.92 -16.26 7.93
N ALA A 506 24.85 -17.47 8.47
CA ALA A 506 25.59 -17.85 9.68
C ALA A 506 27.13 -17.82 9.51
N THR A 507 27.63 -17.64 8.28
CA THR A 507 29.04 -17.89 7.93
C THR A 507 29.87 -16.66 7.57
N THR A 508 29.31 -15.47 7.32
CA THR A 508 30.09 -14.32 6.85
C THR A 508 29.65 -13.00 7.51
N GLY A 509 30.47 -12.47 8.42
CA GLY A 509 30.16 -11.27 9.22
C GLY A 509 30.24 -9.91 8.51
N SER A 510 29.92 -9.81 7.22
CA SER A 510 29.94 -8.53 6.48
C SER A 510 28.58 -7.83 6.55
N ARG A 511 28.54 -6.50 6.75
CA ARG A 511 27.30 -5.72 6.80
C ARG A 511 27.04 -5.01 5.47
N CYS A 512 25.82 -5.12 4.96
CA CYS A 512 25.23 -4.17 4.01
C CYS A 512 24.54 -3.03 4.77
N GLY A 513 24.81 -1.79 4.39
CA GLY A 513 24.11 -0.60 4.88
C GLY A 513 24.48 0.64 4.05
N PRO A 514 23.57 1.62 3.92
CA PRO A 514 23.80 2.80 3.09
C PRO A 514 25.05 3.57 3.56
N ARG A 515 25.92 3.93 2.61
CA ARG A 515 27.11 4.74 2.89
C ARG A 515 26.68 6.18 3.12
N SER A 516 26.72 6.67 4.36
CA SER A 516 26.57 8.10 4.64
C SER A 516 27.71 8.89 3.98
N ALA A 517 27.38 9.87 3.15
CA ALA A 517 28.30 10.77 2.48
C ALA A 517 28.93 11.80 3.44
N THR A 518 29.65 11.35 4.47
CA THR A 518 30.66 12.15 5.19
C THR A 518 31.51 11.22 6.04
N ARG A 519 32.57 10.66 5.45
CA ARG A 519 33.78 10.30 6.20
C ARG A 519 34.87 11.28 5.83
N SER A 520 34.90 12.40 6.58
CA SER A 520 36.07 13.25 6.69
C SER A 520 37.22 12.40 7.24
N THR A 521 38.24 12.22 6.42
CA THR A 521 39.53 11.66 6.81
C THR A 521 40.20 12.62 7.80
N ALA A 522 40.23 12.24 9.08
CA ALA A 522 41.11 12.85 10.06
C ALA A 522 41.63 11.79 11.04
N THR A 523 42.90 11.44 10.82
CA THR A 523 43.91 11.10 11.82
C THR A 523 43.88 9.71 12.45
N ALA A 524 44.68 8.81 11.85
CA ALA A 524 45.37 7.75 12.57
C ALA A 524 46.71 8.29 13.09
N ALA A 525 46.92 8.33 14.40
CA ALA A 525 48.25 8.20 15.01
C ALA A 525 48.18 8.00 16.54
N SER A 526 48.89 6.97 17.00
CA SER A 526 49.18 6.59 18.40
C SER A 526 48.03 5.90 19.15
N ARG A 527 48.22 4.79 19.89
CA ARG A 527 49.43 4.21 20.47
C ARG A 527 49.16 2.72 20.77
N ARG A 528 50.09 1.84 20.36
CA ARG A 528 50.25 0.52 21.00
C ARG A 528 50.79 0.75 22.41
N LEU A 529 50.25 0.05 23.39
CA LEU A 529 51.01 -0.54 24.49
C LEU A 529 50.13 -1.59 25.20
N ARG A 530 50.52 -2.86 25.04
CA ARG A 530 50.17 -3.93 25.98
C ARG A 530 51.05 -3.76 27.21
N SER A 531 50.49 -3.89 28.41
CA SER A 531 50.86 -4.93 29.39
C SER A 531 50.30 -4.60 30.78
N ARG A 532 49.82 -5.69 31.42
CA ARG A 532 49.25 -5.85 32.76
C ARG A 532 47.78 -5.48 32.94
#